data_AF-A0A392PCM6-F1
#
_entry.id   AF-A0A392PCM6-F1
#
_cell.length_a   1.000
_cell.length_b   1.000
_cell.length_c   1.000
_cell.angle_alpha   90.00
_cell.angle_beta   90.00
_cell.angle_gamma   90.00
#
_symmetry.space_group_name_H-M   'P 1'
#
loop_
_entity.id
_entity.type
_entity.pdbx_description
1 polymer ?
#
loop_
_entity_poly.entity_id
_entity_poly.type
_entity_poly.pdbx_seq_one_letter_code
_entity_poly.pdbx_strand_id
1 'polypeptide(L)' 'LSGTATELEWPGVSSLRDWHVYRRWEPQNLARAVPSLAPEGVDLLSVSIPFLD' A
#
# COMPACT_ATOMS: atom_id res chain seq x y z
N LEU A 1 -5.84 1.18 -2.27
CA LEU A 1 -5.89 2.67 -2.26
C LEU A 1 -4.50 3.24 -2.62
N SER A 2 -4.39 4.54 -2.92
CA SER A 2 -3.14 5.19 -3.39
C SER A 2 -1.99 4.96 -2.41
N GLY A 3 -0.82 4.54 -2.90
CA GLY A 3 0.44 4.50 -2.11
C GLY A 3 0.94 5.87 -1.60
N THR A 4 0.09 6.90 -1.65
CA THR A 4 0.34 8.24 -1.11
C THR A 4 -0.47 8.34 0.17
N ALA A 5 0.17 8.05 1.31
CA ALA A 5 -0.41 8.26 2.63
C ALA A 5 -1.07 9.66 2.74
N THR A 6 -2.31 9.71 3.21
CA THR A 6 -3.05 10.96 3.36
C THR A 6 -3.12 11.41 4.82
N GLU A 7 -3.49 12.67 5.08
CA GLU A 7 -3.72 13.19 6.45
C GLU A 7 -4.84 12.44 7.20
N LEU A 8 -5.74 11.77 6.46
CA LEU A 8 -6.79 10.94 7.04
C LEU A 8 -6.22 9.63 7.62
N GLU A 9 -5.20 9.08 6.98
CA GLU A 9 -4.57 7.80 7.33
C GLU A 9 -3.35 7.98 8.24
N TRP A 10 -2.60 9.08 8.05
CA TRP A 10 -1.44 9.46 8.82
C TRP A 10 -1.43 10.99 9.06
N PRO A 11 -1.93 11.45 10.22
CA PRO A 11 -1.88 12.86 10.58
C PRO A 11 -0.44 13.39 10.64
N GLY A 12 -0.16 14.46 9.92
CA GLY A 12 1.14 15.13 9.83
C GLY A 12 2.05 14.62 8.70
N VAL A 13 1.61 13.67 7.87
CA VAL A 13 2.43 13.11 6.79
C VAL A 13 2.88 14.17 5.79
N SER A 14 2.07 15.22 5.58
CA SER A 14 2.42 16.34 4.69
C SER A 14 3.57 17.22 5.19
N SER A 15 3.94 17.10 6.46
CA SER A 15 5.02 17.87 7.10
C SER A 15 6.38 17.16 7.09
N LEU A 16 6.45 15.91 6.64
CA LEU A 16 7.71 15.18 6.57
C LEU A 16 8.63 15.79 5.52
N ARG A 17 9.92 15.94 5.85
CA ARG A 17 10.94 16.59 5.00
C ARG A 17 10.97 16.03 3.57
N ASP A 18 10.81 14.72 3.45
CA ASP A 18 10.92 13.99 2.18
C ASP A 18 9.52 13.60 1.63
N TRP A 19 8.46 14.26 2.11
CA TRP A 19 7.09 14.03 1.63
C TRP A 19 6.88 14.64 0.25
N HIS A 20 6.47 13.80 -0.69
CA HIS A 20 6.13 14.20 -2.04
C HIS A 20 4.88 13.46 -2.51
N VAL A 21 4.04 14.15 -3.28
CA VAL A 21 2.90 13.52 -3.95
C VAL A 21 3.45 12.64 -5.08
N TYR A 22 3.60 11.35 -4.79
CA TYR A 22 3.87 10.36 -5.82
C TYR A 22 2.65 10.15 -6.72
N ARG A 23 2.89 9.80 -7.99
CA ARG A 23 1.83 9.50 -8.96
C ARG A 23 0.94 8.39 -8.37
N ARG A 24 -0.39 8.55 -8.44
CA ARG A 24 -1.33 7.51 -7.98
C ARG A 24 -1.17 6.28 -8.87
N TRP A 25 -0.73 5.16 -8.29
CA TRP A 25 -0.67 3.87 -8.97
C TRP A 25 -1.96 3.12 -8.68
N GLU A 26 -2.50 2.43 -9.68
CA GLU A 26 -3.65 1.55 -9.49
C GLU A 26 -3.26 0.39 -8.56
N PRO A 27 -4.16 -0.05 -7.67
CA PRO A 27 -3.95 -1.24 -6.85
C PRO A 27 -3.53 -2.42 -7.73
N GLN A 28 -2.38 -3.01 -7.41
CA GLN A 28 -1.85 -4.18 -8.12
C GLN A 28 -2.39 -5.44 -7.46
N ASN A 29 -2.78 -6.43 -8.25
CA ASN A 29 -3.17 -7.73 -7.71
C ASN A 29 -1.96 -8.39 -7.04
N LEU A 30 -2.02 -8.58 -5.72
CA LEU A 30 -0.94 -9.16 -4.91
C LEU A 30 -0.51 -10.55 -5.39
N ALA A 31 -1.45 -11.40 -5.80
CA ALA A 31 -1.14 -12.73 -6.33
C ALA A 31 -0.34 -12.67 -7.65
N ARG A 32 -0.46 -11.59 -8.43
CA ARG A 32 0.40 -11.35 -9.60
C ARG A 32 1.81 -10.88 -9.21
N ALA A 33 1.94 -10.16 -8.11
CA ALA A 33 3.23 -9.67 -7.61
C ALA A 33 4.06 -10.78 -6.94
N VAL A 34 3.41 -11.76 -6.31
CA VAL A 34 4.04 -12.88 -5.63
C VAL A 34 3.48 -14.24 -6.09
N PRO A 35 3.77 -14.67 -7.33
CA PRO A 35 3.13 -15.85 -7.93
C PRO A 35 3.53 -17.18 -7.28
N SER A 36 4.63 -17.21 -6.52
CA SER A 36 5.10 -18.40 -5.80
C SER A 36 4.50 -18.56 -4.40
N LEU A 37 3.68 -17.60 -3.96
CA LEU A 37 3.11 -17.61 -2.63
C LEU A 37 1.76 -18.33 -2.62
N ALA A 38 1.55 -19.17 -1.62
CA ALA A 38 0.27 -19.84 -1.42
C ALA A 38 -0.85 -18.81 -1.12
N PRO A 39 -2.12 -19.11 -1.42
CA PRO A 39 -3.24 -18.20 -1.18
C PRO A 39 -3.30 -17.66 0.25
N GLU A 40 -2.96 -18.50 1.24
CA GLU A 40 -2.92 -18.14 2.66
C GLU A 40 -1.81 -17.11 2.97
N GLY A 41 -0.71 -17.18 2.23
CA GLY A 41 0.36 -16.18 2.33
C GLY A 41 -0.02 -14.85 1.69
N VAL A 42 -0.81 -14.87 0.61
CA VAL A 42 -1.35 -13.65 -0.01
C VAL A 42 -2.37 -12.99 0.92
N ASP A 43 -3.20 -13.76 1.60
CA ASP A 43 -4.16 -13.30 2.61
C ASP A 43 -3.45 -12.70 3.84
N LEU A 44 -2.34 -13.28 4.28
CA LEU A 44 -1.54 -12.71 5.35
C LEU A 44 -0.89 -11.37 4.94
N LEU A 45 -0.51 -11.22 3.67
CA LEU A 45 0.07 -9.98 3.15
C LEU A 45 -0.97 -8.86 3.00
N SER A 46 -2.23 -9.18 2.66
CA SER A 46 -3.29 -8.16 2.55
C SER A 46 -3.60 -7.52 3.91
N VAL A 47 -3.59 -8.29 5.00
CA VAL A 47 -3.81 -7.76 6.36
C VAL A 47 -2.57 -7.06 6.96
N SER A 48 -1.37 -7.41 6.49
CA SER A 48 -0.11 -6.85 7.01
C SER A 48 0.28 -5.53 6.33
N ILE A 49 -0.26 -5.25 5.14
CA ILE A 49 -0.02 -4.01 4.39
C ILE A 49 -1.37 -3.33 4.15
N PRO A 50 -1.90 -2.57 5.12
CA PRO A 50 -3.27 -2.06 5.11
C PRO A 50 -3.58 -1.07 3.97
N PHE A 51 -2.59 -0.67 3.17
CA PHE A 51 -2.75 0.30 2.08
C PHE A 51 -2.80 -0.32 0.68
N LEU A 52 -2.64 -1.64 0.55
CA LEU A 52 -2.54 -2.33 -0.75
C LEU A 52 -3.85 -2.91 -1.30
N ASP A 53 -4.94 -2.91 -0.53
CA ASP A 53 -6.30 -3.16 -1.02
C ASP A 53 -6.99 -1.86 -1.47
#